data_AF-A0A2M7STG9-F1
#
_entry.id   AF-A0A2M7STG9-F1
#
_cell.length_a   1.000
_cell.length_b   1.000
_cell.length_c   1.000
_cell.angle_alpha   90.00
_cell.angle_beta   90.00
_cell.angle_gamma   90.00
#
_symmetry.space_group_name_H-M   'P 1'
#
loop_
_entity.id
_entity.type
_entity.pdbx_description
1 polymer ?
#
loop_
_entity_poly.entity_id
_entity_poly.type
_entity_poly.pdbx_seq_one_letter_code
_entity_poly.pdbx_strand_id
1 'polypeptide(L)'
;MRYRKRAEHSLALAQAQALSLAARAQRGLPACLRRQAQAGQTMAEFALAMPILAALLVGLALAGFYAFRAASADWGVFITGVAEGSYQNPATAQARSSVVWPDIRSRIAAGQSAPRQVRSLITIEDSRPWILGINLIEAHRGSSFFRLWRFYPGPPPPGGPE
;
A
#
# COMPACT_ATOMS: atom_id res chain seq x y z
N MET A 1 -2.24 3.62 -58.02
CA MET A 1 -1.48 2.86 -57.01
C MET A 1 0.06 2.87 -57.16
N ARG A 2 0.68 3.24 -58.31
CA ARG A 2 2.15 3.24 -58.47
C ARG A 2 2.91 4.41 -57.80
N TYR A 3 2.24 5.52 -57.49
CA TYR A 3 2.88 6.70 -56.88
C TYR A 3 3.21 6.53 -55.38
N ARG A 4 2.43 5.74 -54.64
CA ARG A 4 2.62 5.53 -53.20
C ARG A 4 3.92 4.76 -52.87
N LYS A 5 4.25 3.73 -53.66
CA LYS A 5 5.50 2.97 -53.48
C LYS A 5 6.75 3.80 -53.73
N ARG A 6 6.73 4.77 -54.65
CA ARG A 6 7.90 5.65 -54.89
C ARG A 6 8.15 6.61 -53.72
N ALA A 7 7.10 7.13 -53.09
CA ALA A 7 7.21 8.04 -51.95
C ALA A 7 7.78 7.35 -50.70
N GLU A 8 7.41 6.08 -50.46
CA GLU A 8 7.94 5.29 -49.35
C GLU A 8 9.44 4.97 -49.53
N HIS A 9 9.86 4.66 -50.76
CA HIS A 9 11.28 4.44 -51.07
C HIS A 9 12.13 5.71 -50.95
N SER A 10 11.62 6.89 -51.33
CA SER A 10 12.37 8.14 -51.18
C SER A 10 12.49 8.58 -49.72
N LEU A 11 11.45 8.35 -48.90
CA LEU A 11 11.49 8.58 -47.45
C LEU A 11 12.48 7.64 -46.75
N ALA A 12 12.49 6.36 -47.12
CA ALA A 12 13.44 5.39 -46.56
C ALA A 12 14.89 5.74 -46.91
N LEU A 13 15.15 6.18 -48.14
CA LEU A 13 16.48 6.64 -48.57
C LEU A 13 16.91 7.92 -47.87
N ALA A 14 16.00 8.88 -47.67
CA ALA A 14 16.28 10.11 -46.95
C ALA A 14 16.60 9.85 -45.47
N GLN A 15 15.87 8.94 -44.81
CA GLN A 15 16.16 8.53 -43.43
C GLN A 15 17.51 7.80 -43.32
N ALA A 16 17.80 6.90 -44.26
CA ALA A 16 19.09 6.18 -44.28
C ALA A 16 20.27 7.14 -44.47
N GLN A 17 20.13 8.14 -45.34
CA GLN A 17 21.15 9.18 -45.54
C GLN A 17 21.32 10.06 -44.30
N ALA A 18 20.23 10.50 -43.65
CA ALA A 18 20.28 11.29 -42.43
C ALA A 18 20.99 10.55 -41.28
N LEU A 19 20.69 9.26 -41.09
CA LEU A 19 21.37 8.42 -40.10
C LEU A 19 22.86 8.23 -40.42
N SER A 20 23.21 8.08 -41.70
CA SER A 20 24.61 7.94 -42.12
C SER A 20 25.44 9.22 -41.90
N LEU A 21 24.81 10.39 -42.06
CA LEU A 21 25.44 11.69 -41.83
C LEU A 21 25.63 11.96 -40.34
N ALA A 22 24.62 11.64 -39.51
CA ALA A 22 24.73 11.74 -38.05
C ALA A 22 25.84 10.81 -37.50
N ALA A 23 25.94 9.59 -38.02
CA ALA A 23 26.98 8.64 -37.63
C ALA A 23 28.40 9.09 -38.05
N ARG A 24 28.53 9.77 -39.20
CA ARG A 24 29.82 10.35 -39.65
C ARG A 24 30.20 11.58 -38.83
N ALA A 25 29.23 12.43 -38.47
CA ALA A 25 29.46 13.59 -37.60
C ALA A 25 29.98 13.16 -36.21
N GLN A 26 29.48 12.03 -35.69
CA GLN A 26 29.98 11.47 -34.44
C GLN A 26 31.41 10.92 -34.55
N ARG A 27 31.83 10.36 -35.70
CA ARG A 27 33.18 9.79 -35.90
C ARG A 27 34.31 10.83 -36.02
N GLY A 28 33.99 12.09 -36.31
CA GLY A 28 34.97 13.18 -36.41
C GLY A 28 35.26 13.91 -35.10
N LEU A 29 34.45 13.70 -34.05
CA LEU A 29 34.65 14.40 -32.77
C LEU A 29 35.88 13.87 -32.02
N PRO A 30 36.78 14.73 -31.51
CA PRO A 30 37.92 14.32 -30.70
C PRO A 30 37.44 13.58 -29.44
N ALA A 31 38.25 12.61 -28.99
CA ALA A 31 37.88 11.69 -27.90
C ALA A 31 37.47 12.41 -26.60
N CYS A 32 38.02 13.60 -26.32
CA CYS A 32 37.66 14.40 -25.14
C CYS A 32 36.20 14.91 -25.18
N LEU A 33 35.72 15.36 -26.35
CA LEU A 33 34.35 15.86 -26.51
C LEU A 33 33.33 14.73 -26.45
N ARG A 34 33.65 13.54 -26.95
CA ARG A 34 32.80 12.34 -26.76
C ARG A 34 32.73 11.93 -25.30
N ARG A 35 33.85 11.98 -24.57
CA ARG A 35 33.90 11.67 -23.13
C ARG A 35 33.07 12.65 -22.31
N GLN A 36 33.13 13.95 -22.60
CA GLN A 36 32.31 14.97 -21.95
C GLN A 36 30.81 14.82 -22.28
N ALA A 37 30.47 14.54 -23.54
CA ALA A 37 29.08 14.29 -23.93
C ALA A 37 28.50 13.03 -23.26
N GLN A 38 29.27 11.94 -23.19
CA GLN A 38 28.88 10.71 -22.47
C GLN A 38 28.76 10.95 -20.96
N ALA A 39 29.66 11.72 -20.36
CA ALA A 39 29.59 12.07 -18.93
C ALA A 39 28.39 13.00 -18.60
N GLY A 40 28.02 13.89 -19.51
CA GLY A 40 26.82 14.74 -19.37
C GLY A 40 25.52 13.96 -19.51
N GLN A 41 25.50 12.97 -20.40
CA GLN A 41 24.32 12.12 -20.62
C GLN A 41 24.06 11.17 -19.44
N THR A 42 25.11 10.57 -18.86
CA THR A 42 24.96 9.73 -17.65
C THR A 42 24.50 10.54 -16.43
N MET A 43 24.95 11.79 -16.31
CA MET A 43 24.51 12.68 -15.22
C MET A 43 23.04 13.07 -15.35
N ALA A 44 22.56 13.30 -16.58
CA ALA A 44 21.15 13.61 -16.84
C ALA A 44 20.24 12.39 -16.59
N GLU A 45 20.66 11.19 -17.01
CA GLU A 45 19.91 9.95 -16.76
C GLU A 45 19.80 9.65 -15.26
N PHE A 46 20.88 9.85 -14.50
CA PHE A 46 20.87 9.69 -13.05
C PHE A 46 19.98 10.72 -12.34
N ALA A 47 20.04 11.99 -12.77
CA ALA A 47 19.21 13.06 -12.22
C ALA A 47 17.71 12.83 -12.47
N LEU A 48 17.35 12.15 -13.56
CA LEU A 48 15.97 11.75 -13.84
C LEU A 48 15.56 10.47 -13.10
N ALA A 49 16.45 9.48 -12.99
CA ALA A 49 16.14 8.21 -12.34
C ALA A 49 16.00 8.33 -10.82
N MET A 50 16.82 9.17 -10.17
CA MET A 50 16.81 9.34 -8.71
C MET A 50 15.47 9.80 -8.11
N PRO A 51 14.78 10.84 -8.62
CA PRO A 51 13.48 11.23 -8.07
C PRO A 51 12.40 10.16 -8.28
N ILE A 52 12.46 9.41 -9.39
CA ILE A 52 11.53 8.30 -9.66
C ILE A 52 11.76 7.18 -8.64
N LEU A 53 13.02 6.79 -8.41
CA LEU A 53 13.36 5.76 -7.44
C LEU A 53 12.96 6.18 -6.02
N ALA A 54 13.24 7.43 -5.64
CA ALA A 54 12.83 7.97 -4.35
C ALA A 54 11.31 7.94 -4.17
N ALA A 55 10.54 8.36 -5.19
CA ALA A 55 9.09 8.30 -5.17
C ALA A 55 8.57 6.86 -5.01
N LEU A 56 9.20 5.88 -5.68
CA LEU A 56 8.85 4.46 -5.55
C LEU A 56 9.12 3.92 -4.14
N LEU A 57 10.27 4.26 -3.55
CA LEU A 57 10.61 3.82 -2.20
C LEU A 57 9.66 4.43 -1.16
N VAL A 58 9.32 5.70 -1.29
CA VAL A 58 8.33 6.37 -0.44
C VAL A 58 6.94 5.73 -0.61
N GLY A 59 6.54 5.45 -1.85
CA GLY A 59 5.27 4.77 -2.15
C GLY A 59 5.20 3.38 -1.53
N LEU A 60 6.27 2.59 -1.61
CA LEU A 60 6.36 1.27 -1.00
C LEU A 60 6.27 1.35 0.53
N ALA A 61 6.95 2.31 1.15
CA ALA A 61 6.89 2.52 2.59
C ALA A 61 5.47 2.89 3.05
N LEU A 62 4.80 3.82 2.35
CA LEU A 62 3.42 4.21 2.63
C LEU A 62 2.44 3.03 2.48
N ALA A 63 2.60 2.22 1.43
CA ALA A 63 1.81 1.02 1.22
C ALA A 63 2.01 0.01 2.35
N GLY A 64 3.25 -0.18 2.81
CA GLY A 64 3.58 -1.03 3.96
C GLY A 64 2.93 -0.55 5.25
N PHE A 65 2.98 0.75 5.54
CA PHE A 65 2.29 1.34 6.70
C PHE A 65 0.77 1.13 6.63
N TYR A 66 0.17 1.29 5.46
CA TYR A 66 -1.26 1.04 5.26
C TYR A 66 -1.62 -0.43 5.50
N ALA A 67 -0.83 -1.37 4.95
CA ALA A 67 -1.02 -2.80 5.16
C ALA A 67 -0.88 -3.20 6.64
N PHE A 68 0.12 -2.65 7.33
CA PHE A 68 0.33 -2.89 8.76
C PHE A 68 -0.85 -2.37 9.61
N ARG A 69 -1.34 -1.16 9.28
CA ARG A 69 -2.53 -0.59 9.91
C ARG A 69 -3.78 -1.45 9.68
N ALA A 70 -3.99 -1.95 8.46
CA ALA A 70 -5.10 -2.86 8.16
C ALA A 70 -4.99 -4.18 8.96
N ALA A 71 -3.82 -4.80 8.98
CA ALA A 71 -3.58 -6.02 9.76
C ALA A 71 -3.85 -5.82 11.27
N SER A 72 -3.54 -4.63 11.80
CA SER A 72 -3.84 -4.30 13.19
C SER A 72 -5.34 -4.16 13.48
N ALA A 73 -6.12 -3.69 12.50
CA ALA A 73 -7.57 -3.59 12.59
C ALA A 73 -8.18 -4.99 12.66
N ASP A 74 -7.76 -5.88 11.75
CA ASP A 74 -8.21 -7.27 11.71
C ASP A 74 -7.85 -8.03 13.00
N TRP A 75 -6.63 -7.80 13.52
CA TRP A 75 -6.21 -8.35 14.81
C TRP A 75 -7.09 -7.86 15.97
N GLY A 76 -7.41 -6.57 16.01
CA GLY A 76 -8.30 -6.00 17.03
C GLY A 76 -9.71 -6.58 16.97
N VAL A 77 -10.26 -6.77 15.77
CA VAL A 77 -11.55 -7.44 15.55
C VAL A 77 -11.48 -8.88 16.05
N PHE A 78 -10.40 -9.60 15.73
CA PHE A 78 -10.21 -10.98 16.15
C PHE A 78 -10.16 -11.14 17.67
N ILE A 79 -9.24 -10.44 18.37
CA ILE A 79 -9.12 -10.56 19.83
C ILE A 79 -10.43 -10.15 20.51
N THR A 80 -11.04 -9.04 20.08
CA THR A 80 -12.28 -8.55 20.73
C THR A 80 -13.40 -9.57 20.61
N GLY A 81 -13.56 -10.21 19.45
CA GLY A 81 -14.58 -11.27 19.28
C GLY A 81 -14.29 -12.54 20.08
N VAL A 82 -13.00 -12.91 20.25
CA VAL A 82 -12.62 -14.02 21.13
C VAL A 82 -12.88 -13.68 22.61
N ALA A 83 -12.50 -12.49 23.05
CA ALA A 83 -12.67 -12.04 24.43
C ALA A 83 -14.14 -11.95 24.84
N GLU A 84 -14.99 -11.45 23.94
CA GLU A 84 -16.44 -11.32 24.13
C GLU A 84 -17.15 -12.67 24.24
N GLY A 85 -16.63 -13.70 23.54
CA GLY A 85 -17.26 -15.01 23.56
C GLY A 85 -16.71 -15.97 24.60
N SER A 86 -15.46 -15.77 25.04
CA SER A 86 -14.77 -16.69 25.94
C SER A 86 -15.17 -16.54 27.41
N TYR A 87 -15.71 -15.38 27.83
CA TYR A 87 -15.95 -15.05 29.23
C TYR A 87 -17.37 -14.53 29.52
N GLN A 88 -17.91 -14.83 30.70
CA GLN A 88 -19.19 -14.28 31.17
C GLN A 88 -19.10 -12.78 31.47
N ASN A 89 -17.95 -12.33 32.02
CA ASN A 89 -17.59 -10.92 32.09
C ASN A 89 -16.55 -10.66 30.98
N PRO A 90 -16.96 -10.12 29.83
CA PRO A 90 -16.09 -10.02 28.67
C PRO A 90 -14.97 -9.00 28.91
N ALA A 91 -13.71 -9.45 28.82
CA ALA A 91 -12.52 -8.59 28.94
C ALA A 91 -12.25 -7.74 27.68
N THR A 92 -13.32 -7.23 27.04
CA THR A 92 -13.23 -6.47 25.78
C THR A 92 -12.45 -5.18 25.92
N ALA A 93 -12.48 -4.52 27.09
CA ALA A 93 -11.70 -3.33 27.36
C ALA A 93 -10.19 -3.61 27.30
N GLN A 94 -9.75 -4.72 27.90
CA GLN A 94 -8.35 -5.14 27.89
C GLN A 94 -7.93 -5.60 26.49
N ALA A 95 -8.77 -6.39 25.81
CA ALA A 95 -8.57 -6.78 24.41
C ALA A 95 -8.44 -5.59 23.45
N ARG A 96 -9.22 -4.52 23.66
CA ARG A 96 -9.14 -3.29 22.86
C ARG A 96 -7.86 -2.51 23.15
N SER A 97 -7.35 -2.55 24.39
CA SER A 97 -6.11 -1.85 24.75
C SER A 97 -4.87 -2.35 24.02
N SER A 98 -4.85 -3.61 23.54
CA SER A 98 -3.74 -4.14 22.75
C SER A 98 -3.69 -3.63 21.31
N VAL A 99 -4.73 -2.95 20.84
CA VAL A 99 -4.74 -2.29 19.52
C VAL A 99 -3.99 -0.97 19.62
N VAL A 100 -2.90 -0.84 18.85
CA VAL A 100 -2.00 0.32 18.88
C VAL A 100 -2.72 1.62 18.49
N TRP A 101 -3.63 1.55 17.52
CA TRP A 101 -4.32 2.73 16.99
C TRP A 101 -5.61 3.03 17.77
N PRO A 102 -5.73 4.23 18.38
CA PRO A 102 -6.87 4.59 19.22
C PRO A 102 -8.16 4.78 18.43
N ASP A 103 -8.07 5.25 17.18
CA ASP A 103 -9.22 5.41 16.29
C ASP A 103 -9.81 4.06 15.90
N ILE A 104 -8.96 3.09 15.55
CA ILE A 104 -9.36 1.68 15.30
C ILE A 104 -10.01 1.11 16.57
N ARG A 105 -9.36 1.28 17.72
CA ARG A 105 -9.83 0.80 19.03
C ARG A 105 -11.26 1.25 19.35
N SER A 106 -11.56 2.53 19.13
CA SER A 106 -12.87 3.12 19.43
C SER A 106 -14.00 2.65 18.51
N ARG A 107 -13.67 2.17 17.31
CA ARG A 107 -14.61 1.77 16.25
C ARG A 107 -14.85 0.26 16.15
N ILE A 108 -14.14 -0.54 16.94
CA ILE A 108 -14.39 -1.98 17.04
C ILE A 108 -15.64 -2.22 17.88
N ALA A 109 -16.64 -2.87 17.29
CA ALA A 109 -17.83 -3.33 17.98
C ALA A 109 -17.83 -4.86 18.04
N ALA A 110 -18.28 -5.41 19.15
CA ALA A 110 -18.52 -6.83 19.30
C ALA A 110 -19.85 -7.03 20.01
N GLY A 111 -20.54 -8.10 19.66
CA GLY A 111 -21.80 -8.47 20.29
C GLY A 111 -22.07 -9.96 20.17
N GLN A 112 -22.72 -10.50 21.20
CA GLN A 112 -23.22 -11.87 21.17
C GLN A 112 -24.53 -11.91 20.39
N SER A 113 -24.55 -12.70 19.30
CA SER A 113 -25.75 -12.83 18.45
C SER A 113 -26.63 -14.02 18.86
N ALA A 114 -26.03 -15.01 19.52
CA ALA A 114 -26.70 -16.20 20.04
C ALA A 114 -25.80 -16.84 21.12
N PRO A 115 -26.31 -17.77 21.95
CA PRO A 115 -25.47 -18.49 22.91
C PRO A 115 -24.27 -19.12 22.18
N ARG A 116 -23.06 -18.78 22.63
CA ARG A 116 -21.79 -19.30 22.07
C ARG A 116 -21.51 -18.87 20.62
N GLN A 117 -22.17 -17.82 20.15
CA GLN A 117 -21.89 -17.18 18.86
C GLN A 117 -21.64 -15.69 19.05
N VAL A 118 -20.45 -15.25 18.66
CA VAL A 118 -20.04 -13.87 18.74
C VAL A 118 -19.74 -13.34 17.35
N ARG A 119 -20.20 -12.13 17.10
CA ARG A 119 -19.86 -11.37 15.92
C ARG A 119 -19.09 -10.13 16.35
N SER A 120 -17.90 -9.98 15.80
CA SER A 120 -17.10 -8.76 15.92
C SER A 120 -16.98 -8.10 14.57
N LEU A 121 -17.08 -6.77 14.56
CA LEU A 121 -17.05 -5.96 13.37
C LEU A 121 -16.27 -4.69 13.62
N ILE A 122 -15.71 -4.16 12.55
CA ILE A 122 -15.13 -2.83 12.52
C ILE A 122 -15.62 -2.10 11.27
N THR A 123 -15.94 -0.83 11.43
CA THR A 123 -16.26 0.05 10.31
C THR A 123 -15.56 1.38 10.55
N ILE A 124 -14.58 1.64 9.70
CA ILE A 124 -13.82 2.88 9.68
C ILE A 124 -14.18 3.57 8.37
N GLU A 125 -14.92 4.65 8.47
CA GLU A 125 -15.12 5.60 7.39
C GLU A 125 -14.61 6.94 7.92
N ASP A 126 -13.54 7.43 7.30
CA ASP A 126 -12.96 8.72 7.64
C ASP A 126 -12.52 9.43 6.36
N SER A 127 -12.81 10.73 6.29
CA SER A 127 -12.43 11.58 5.19
C SER A 127 -11.67 12.76 5.75
N ARG A 128 -10.42 12.90 5.33
CA ARG A 128 -9.51 13.92 5.85
C ARG A 128 -8.76 14.60 4.71
N PRO A 129 -8.58 15.92 4.77
CA PRO A 129 -7.85 16.64 3.74
C PRO A 129 -6.39 16.16 3.69
N TRP A 130 -5.89 15.91 2.49
CA TRP A 130 -4.52 15.49 2.22
C TRP A 130 -3.77 16.58 1.46
N ILE A 131 -2.50 16.31 1.18
CA ILE A 131 -1.61 17.16 0.40
C ILE A 131 -2.27 17.46 -0.96
N LEU A 132 -2.20 18.72 -1.41
CA LEU A 132 -2.76 19.22 -2.67
C LEU A 132 -4.30 19.29 -2.75
N GLY A 133 -5.00 19.36 -1.61
CA GLY A 133 -6.46 19.55 -1.59
C GLY A 133 -7.27 18.33 -2.02
N ILE A 134 -6.60 17.17 -2.15
CA ILE A 134 -7.23 15.88 -2.39
C ILE A 134 -7.70 15.35 -1.03
N ASN A 135 -8.92 14.82 -0.95
CA ASN A 135 -9.38 14.16 0.27
C ASN A 135 -8.87 12.73 0.32
N LEU A 136 -8.18 12.37 1.40
CA LEU A 136 -7.87 10.97 1.70
C LEU A 136 -9.12 10.34 2.31
N ILE A 137 -9.68 9.36 1.61
CA ILE A 137 -10.81 8.58 2.09
C ILE A 137 -10.28 7.24 2.57
N GLU A 138 -10.39 6.99 3.87
CA GLU A 138 -10.13 5.69 4.47
C GLU A 138 -11.47 5.00 4.72
N ALA A 139 -11.74 3.97 3.94
CA ALA A 139 -12.91 3.11 4.11
C ALA A 139 -12.42 1.68 4.37
N HIS A 140 -12.52 1.23 5.61
CA HIS A 140 -12.13 -0.11 6.02
C HIS A 140 -13.29 -0.77 6.79
N ARG A 141 -13.68 -1.96 6.34
CA ARG A 141 -14.72 -2.76 6.97
C ARG A 141 -14.20 -4.18 7.14
N GLY A 142 -14.28 -4.69 8.36
CA GLY A 142 -13.90 -6.04 8.72
C GLY A 142 -14.98 -6.67 9.59
N SER A 143 -15.20 -7.97 9.43
CA SER A 143 -16.08 -8.71 10.33
C SER A 143 -15.59 -10.13 10.50
N SER A 144 -15.68 -10.63 11.72
CA SER A 144 -15.42 -12.04 12.04
C SER A 144 -16.57 -12.62 12.85
N PHE A 145 -16.78 -13.92 12.64
CA PHE A 145 -17.81 -14.68 13.30
C PHE A 145 -17.16 -15.83 14.04
N PHE A 146 -17.37 -15.89 15.35
CA PHE A 146 -16.82 -16.91 16.21
C PHE A 146 -17.95 -17.79 16.73
N ARG A 147 -17.76 -19.11 16.61
CA ARG A 147 -18.59 -20.10 17.28
C ARG A 147 -17.72 -20.88 18.26
N LEU A 148 -17.98 -20.70 19.54
CA LEU A 148 -17.14 -21.24 20.61
C LEU A 148 -17.70 -22.58 21.06
N TRP A 149 -17.04 -23.64 20.61
CA TRP A 149 -17.55 -25.00 20.81
C TRP A 149 -17.20 -25.62 22.16
N ARG A 150 -16.19 -25.10 22.90
CA ARG A 150 -15.68 -25.76 24.13
C ARG A 150 -15.11 -24.87 25.25
N PHE A 151 -15.13 -23.55 25.16
CA PHE A 151 -14.64 -22.70 26.27
C PHE A 151 -15.75 -22.51 27.31
N TYR A 152 -15.66 -23.24 28.42
CA TYR A 152 -16.34 -22.91 29.67
C TYR A 152 -15.29 -22.25 30.57
N PRO A 153 -15.29 -20.93 30.78
CA PRO A 153 -14.80 -20.44 32.05
C PRO A 153 -15.80 -20.94 33.08
N GLY A 154 -15.42 -21.92 33.91
CA GLY A 154 -16.06 -22.05 35.20
C GLY A 154 -16.00 -20.69 35.91
N PRO A 155 -16.96 -20.37 36.78
CA PRO A 155 -16.90 -19.13 37.55
C PRO A 155 -15.51 -19.01 38.20
N PRO A 156 -14.87 -17.81 38.19
CA PRO A 156 -13.59 -17.66 38.86
C PRO A 156 -13.76 -18.10 40.32
N PRO A 157 -12.84 -18.91 40.88
CA PRO A 157 -12.92 -19.29 42.27
C PRO A 157 -12.98 -18.02 43.13
N PRO A 158 -13.85 -17.96 44.15
CA PRO A 158 -13.90 -16.81 45.05
C PRO A 158 -12.52 -16.63 45.69
N GLY A 159 -11.80 -15.55 45.35
CA GLY A 159 -10.48 -15.21 45.90
C GLY A 159 -9.30 -15.10 44.92
N GLY A 160 -9.50 -14.99 43.60
CA GLY A 160 -8.41 -14.72 42.65
C GLY A 160 -7.97 -13.24 42.63
N PRO A 161 -6.68 -12.92 42.39
CA PRO A 161 -6.17 -11.55 42.46
C PRO A 161 -6.71 -10.68 41.34
N GLU A 162 -7.10 -9.46 41.73
CA GLU A 162 -7.63 -8.35 40.92
C GLU A 162 -6.63 -7.82 39.88
#